data_AF-A0A349TFM2-F1
#
_entry.id   AF-A0A349TFM2-F1
#
_cell.length_a   1.000
_cell.length_b   1.000
_cell.length_c   1.000
_cell.angle_alpha   90.00
_cell.angle_beta   90.00
_cell.angle_gamma   90.00
#
_symmetry.space_group_name_H-M   'P 1'
#
loop_
_entity.id
_entity.type
_entity.pdbx_description
1 polymer ?
#
loop_
_entity_poly.entity_id
_entity_poly.type
_entity_poly.pdbx_seq_one_letter_code
_entity_poly.pdbx_strand_id
1 'polypeptide(L)'
;MKPSDFLDHWGHHLTNARRRSPHTVRAYLACAQRLLKSQKFGDWGDIARLEGPDLRRHLASRRAEGIGNASTARELSALKSFITFAREQSGDVDASPPRLRGPRIKKGLPRPVT
;
A
#
# COMPACT_ATOMS: atom_id res chain seq x y z
N MET A 1 3.89 -9.82 -16.03
CA MET A 1 3.72 -10.69 -14.84
C MET A 1 2.23 -10.80 -14.53
N LYS A 2 1.78 -11.90 -13.93
CA LYS A 2 0.39 -12.03 -13.46
C LYS A 2 0.24 -11.39 -12.07
N PRO A 3 -0.98 -10.95 -11.68
CA PRO A 3 -1.24 -10.42 -10.34
C PRO A 3 -0.82 -11.36 -9.20
N SER A 4 -0.93 -12.68 -9.39
CA SER A 4 -0.46 -13.70 -8.43
C SER A 4 1.04 -13.59 -8.16
N ASP A 5 1.83 -13.44 -9.22
CA ASP A 5 3.29 -13.46 -9.15
C ASP A 5 3.81 -12.30 -8.27
N PHE A 6 3.21 -11.12 -8.41
CA PHE A 6 3.52 -9.96 -7.56
C PHE A 6 3.19 -10.22 -6.09
N LEU A 7 2.04 -10.86 -5.81
CA LEU A 7 1.60 -11.15 -4.45
C LEU A 7 2.46 -12.22 -3.78
N ASP A 8 2.89 -13.23 -4.53
CA ASP A 8 3.73 -14.31 -4.02
C ASP A 8 5.13 -13.79 -3.65
N HIS A 9 5.76 -13.03 -4.54
CA HIS A 9 7.06 -12.40 -4.29
C HIS A 9 7.00 -11.48 -3.07
N TRP A 10 5.99 -10.61 -3.01
CA TRP A 10 5.86 -9.67 -1.90
C TRP A 10 5.47 -10.36 -0.60
N GLY A 11 4.62 -11.39 -0.64
CA GLY A 11 4.25 -12.20 0.51
C GLY A 11 5.44 -12.92 1.13
N HIS A 12 6.30 -13.49 0.28
CA HIS A 12 7.57 -14.10 0.70
C HIS A 12 8.49 -13.05 1.37
N HIS A 13 8.64 -11.87 0.78
CA HIS A 13 9.41 -10.77 1.38
C HIS A 13 8.85 -10.34 2.75
N LEU A 14 7.52 -10.16 2.87
CA LEU A 14 6.89 -9.78 4.13
C LEU A 14 7.11 -10.82 5.23
N THR A 15 7.10 -12.10 4.88
CA THR A 15 7.26 -13.22 5.82
C THR A 15 8.71 -13.42 6.20
N ASN A 16 9.62 -13.46 5.23
CA ASN A 16 10.99 -13.91 5.45
C ASN A 16 11.94 -12.75 5.74
N ALA A 17 11.88 -11.68 4.95
CA ALA A 17 12.76 -10.52 5.15
C ALA A 17 12.22 -9.59 6.26
N ARG A 18 10.91 -9.32 6.26
CA ARG A 18 10.29 -8.38 7.22
C ARG A 18 9.73 -9.05 8.47
N ARG A 19 9.64 -10.38 8.50
CA ARG A 19 9.14 -11.18 9.64
C ARG A 19 7.80 -10.66 10.19
N ARG A 20 6.89 -10.27 9.29
CA ARG A 20 5.56 -9.80 9.67
C ARG A 20 4.69 -10.96 10.14
N SER A 21 3.80 -10.68 11.09
CA SER A 21 2.85 -11.68 11.56
C SER A 21 1.94 -12.17 10.42
N PRO A 22 1.47 -13.42 10.44
CA PRO A 22 0.58 -13.96 9.40
C PRO A 22 -0.66 -13.10 9.15
N HIS A 23 -1.22 -12.51 10.21
CA HIS A 23 -2.35 -11.58 10.11
C HIS A 23 -2.00 -10.31 9.32
N THR A 24 -0.81 -9.74 9.56
CA THR A 24 -0.33 -8.55 8.84
C THR A 24 -0.08 -8.87 7.38
N VAL A 25 0.58 -10.00 7.08
CA VAL A 25 0.85 -10.46 5.71
C VAL A 25 -0.47 -10.58 4.94
N ARG A 26 -1.45 -11.31 5.45
CA ARG A 26 -2.78 -11.45 4.83
C ARG A 26 -3.44 -10.10 4.56
N ALA A 27 -3.43 -9.21 5.55
CA ALA A 27 -4.08 -7.91 5.40
C ALA A 27 -3.38 -7.03 4.37
N TYR A 28 -2.04 -7.09 4.30
CA TYR A 28 -1.23 -6.35 3.34
C TYR A 28 -1.42 -6.89 1.92
N LEU A 29 -1.33 -8.21 1.73
CA LEU A 29 -1.59 -8.87 0.44
C LEU A 29 -2.97 -8.55 -0.10
N ALA A 30 -4.00 -8.55 0.76
CA ALA A 30 -5.35 -8.15 0.35
C ALA A 30 -5.42 -6.71 -0.16
N CYS A 31 -4.64 -5.79 0.42
CA CYS A 31 -4.55 -4.40 -0.05
C CYS A 31 -3.86 -4.31 -1.43
N ALA A 32 -2.72 -4.97 -1.60
CA ALA A 32 -2.03 -4.99 -2.90
C ALA A 32 -2.88 -5.67 -3.98
N GLN A 33 -3.56 -6.77 -3.67
CA GLN A 33 -4.43 -7.45 -4.61
C GLN A 33 -5.54 -6.52 -5.12
N ARG A 34 -6.11 -5.66 -4.27
CA ARG A 34 -7.11 -4.68 -4.69
C ARG A 34 -6.56 -3.63 -5.64
N LEU A 35 -5.33 -3.16 -5.41
CA LEU A 35 -4.65 -2.25 -6.34
C LEU A 35 -4.37 -2.94 -7.68
N LEU A 36 -3.87 -4.18 -7.66
CA LEU A 36 -3.61 -4.98 -8.87
C LEU A 36 -4.89 -5.33 -9.65
N LYS A 37 -6.06 -5.28 -9.00
CA LYS A 37 -7.37 -5.44 -9.66
C LYS A 37 -7.92 -4.14 -10.22
N SER A 38 -7.56 -2.99 -9.66
CA SER A 38 -8.08 -1.69 -10.11
C SER A 38 -7.41 -1.18 -11.38
N GLN A 39 -6.19 -1.62 -11.67
CA GLN A 39 -5.48 -1.32 -12.91
C GLN A 39 -4.48 -2.42 -13.28
N LYS A 40 -4.09 -2.49 -14.56
CA LYS A 40 -3.15 -3.48 -15.07
C LYS A 40 -1.70 -3.00 -14.90
N PHE A 41 -0.83 -3.92 -14.47
CA PHE A 41 0.61 -3.73 -14.35
C PHE A 41 1.32 -4.84 -15.11
N GLY A 42 2.28 -4.49 -15.96
CA GLY A 42 3.09 -5.45 -16.73
C GLY A 42 4.27 -5.97 -15.92
N ASP A 43 4.93 -5.11 -15.17
CA ASP A 43 6.12 -5.41 -14.39
C ASP A 43 6.22 -4.62 -13.07
N TRP A 44 7.31 -4.82 -12.32
CA TRP A 44 7.58 -4.09 -11.08
C TRP A 44 7.81 -2.59 -11.30
N GLY A 45 8.33 -2.19 -12.46
CA GLY A 45 8.55 -0.80 -12.83
C GLY A 45 7.25 -0.02 -12.94
N ASP A 46 6.19 -0.61 -13.47
CA ASP A 46 4.85 -0.01 -13.50
C ASP A 46 4.32 0.32 -12.10
N ILE A 47 4.56 -0.57 -11.14
CA ILE A 47 4.16 -0.38 -9.74
C ILE A 47 5.07 0.65 -9.06
N ALA A 48 6.38 0.60 -9.35
CA ALA A 48 7.39 1.51 -8.79
C ALA A 48 7.13 2.99 -9.18
N ARG A 49 6.61 3.21 -10.40
CA ARG A 49 6.21 4.51 -10.93
C ARG A 49 4.95 5.11 -10.29
N LEU A 50 4.24 4.37 -9.44
CA LEU A 50 3.06 4.91 -8.74
C LEU A 50 3.46 6.02 -7.79
N GLU A 51 2.76 7.14 -7.91
CA GLU A 51 3.03 8.33 -7.14
C GLU A 51 1.85 8.69 -6.22
N GLY A 52 2.04 9.75 -5.46
CA GLY A 52 1.03 10.20 -4.50
C GLY A 52 -0.37 10.43 -5.09
N PRO A 53 -0.53 11.03 -6.28
CA PRO A 53 -1.84 11.17 -6.92
C PRO A 53 -2.55 9.83 -7.18
N ASP A 54 -1.83 8.79 -7.60
CA ASP A 54 -2.40 7.48 -7.92
C ASP A 54 -2.95 6.81 -6.65
N LEU A 55 -2.19 6.85 -5.57
CA LEU A 55 -2.64 6.32 -4.28
C LEU A 55 -3.83 7.10 -3.71
N ARG A 56 -3.88 8.42 -3.90
CA ARG A 56 -5.06 9.22 -3.49
C ARG A 56 -6.29 8.83 -4.30
N ARG A 57 -6.15 8.65 -5.62
CA ARG A 57 -7.24 8.22 -6.50
C ARG A 57 -7.78 6.83 -6.09
N HIS A 58 -6.88 5.87 -5.88
CA HIS A 58 -7.25 4.53 -5.41
C HIS A 58 -7.97 4.60 -4.07
N LEU A 59 -7.41 5.27 -3.07
CA LEU A 59 -8.03 5.37 -1.73
C LEU A 59 -9.35 6.14 -1.73
N ALA A 60 -9.54 7.12 -2.61
CA ALA A 60 -10.81 7.80 -2.78
C ALA A 60 -11.90 6.84 -3.30
N SER A 61 -11.57 6.02 -4.32
CA SER A 61 -12.46 4.95 -4.80
C SER A 61 -12.80 3.97 -3.69
N ARG A 62 -11.79 3.52 -2.92
CA ARG A 62 -12.00 2.59 -1.80
C ARG A 62 -12.92 3.17 -0.72
N ARG A 63 -12.82 4.47 -0.44
CA ARG A 63 -13.70 5.15 0.51
C ARG A 63 -15.13 5.26 0.00
N ALA A 64 -15.31 5.48 -1.31
CA ALA A 64 -16.64 5.46 -1.92
C ALA A 64 -17.31 4.07 -1.78
N GLU A 65 -16.52 2.99 -1.71
CA GLU A 65 -17.01 1.65 -1.38
C GLU A 65 -17.30 1.42 0.13
N GLY A 66 -17.17 2.45 0.97
CA GLY A 66 -17.59 2.40 2.37
C GLY A 66 -16.54 1.88 3.37
N ILE A 67 -15.25 1.80 3.02
CA ILE A 67 -14.24 1.38 4.00
C ILE A 67 -14.03 2.43 5.10
N GLY A 68 -13.92 1.97 6.35
CA GLY A 68 -13.64 2.85 7.49
C GLY A 68 -12.21 3.41 7.53
N ASN A 69 -11.97 4.37 8.44
CA ASN A 69 -10.67 5.05 8.60
C ASN A 69 -9.51 4.09 8.91
N ALA A 70 -9.73 3.10 9.79
CA ALA A 70 -8.71 2.10 10.13
C ALA A 70 -8.30 1.26 8.90
N SER A 71 -9.27 0.85 8.09
CA SER A 71 -9.02 0.12 6.85
C SER A 71 -8.30 0.99 5.82
N THR A 72 -8.68 2.27 5.69
CA THR A 72 -7.99 3.22 4.80
C THR A 72 -6.52 3.41 5.20
N ALA A 73 -6.24 3.60 6.50
CA ALA A 73 -4.89 3.79 7.01
C ALA A 73 -4.02 2.53 6.79
N ARG A 74 -4.60 1.34 7.00
CA ARG A 74 -3.93 0.07 6.71
C ARG A 74 -3.62 -0.07 5.22
N GLU A 75 -4.59 0.24 4.35
CA GLU A 75 -4.41 0.14 2.90
C GLU A 75 -3.31 1.09 2.42
N LEU A 76 -3.31 2.35 2.86
CA LEU A 76 -2.21 3.28 2.57
C LEU A 76 -0.84 2.75 3.02
N SER A 77 -0.77 2.16 4.22
CA SER A 77 0.49 1.63 4.77
C SER A 77 1.00 0.44 3.97
N ALA A 78 0.09 -0.48 3.60
CA ALA A 78 0.40 -1.63 2.77
C ALA A 78 0.88 -1.20 1.38
N LEU A 79 0.17 -0.27 0.72
CA LEU A 79 0.52 0.18 -0.63
C LEU A 79 1.84 0.95 -0.67
N LYS A 80 2.14 1.78 0.34
CA LYS A 80 3.46 2.43 0.43
C LYS A 80 4.59 1.40 0.54
N SER A 81 4.42 0.38 1.40
CA SER A 81 5.41 -0.69 1.54
C SER A 81 5.54 -1.54 0.28
N PHE A 82 4.44 -1.74 -0.45
CA PHE A 82 4.44 -2.50 -1.70
C PHE A 82 5.18 -1.74 -2.81
N ILE A 83 4.96 -0.43 -2.94
CA ILE A 83 5.68 0.40 -3.92
C ILE A 83 7.17 0.47 -3.60
N THR A 84 7.56 0.58 -2.32
CA THR A 84 8.98 0.50 -1.93
C THR A 84 9.60 -0.81 -2.37
N PHE A 85 8.93 -1.93 -2.11
CA PHE A 85 9.41 -3.24 -2.58
C PHE A 85 9.49 -3.31 -4.10
N ALA A 86 8.50 -2.78 -4.82
CA ALA A 86 8.52 -2.73 -6.28
C ALA A 86 9.70 -1.93 -6.83
N ARG A 87 10.06 -0.79 -6.21
CA ARG A 87 11.24 0.01 -6.56
C ARG A 87 12.53 -0.81 -6.43
N GLU A 88 12.68 -1.52 -5.31
CA GLU A 88 13.81 -2.45 -5.10
C GLU A 88 13.85 -3.55 -6.17
N GLN A 89 12.70 -4.14 -6.53
CA GLN A 89 12.62 -5.17 -7.56
C GLN A 89 12.86 -4.66 -8.98
N SER A 90 12.57 -3.39 -9.26
CA SER A 90 12.83 -2.77 -10.57
C SER A 90 14.30 -2.38 -10.79
N GLY A 91 15.17 -2.57 -9.80
CA GLY A 91 16.58 -2.18 -9.87
C GLY A 91 16.81 -0.67 -9.67
N ASP A 92 15.83 0.03 -9.09
CA ASP A 92 15.94 1.46 -8.81
C ASP A 92 16.78 1.67 -7.55
N VAL A 93 17.97 2.26 -7.72
CA VAL A 93 19.00 2.36 -6.67
C VAL A 93 18.58 3.33 -5.55
N ASP A 94 17.63 4.22 -5.83
CA ASP A 94 17.00 5.16 -4.89
C ASP A 94 15.62 4.66 -4.41
N ALA A 95 15.58 3.54 -3.69
CA ALA A 95 14.37 2.88 -3.17
C ALA A 95 13.59 3.67 -2.08
N SER A 96 13.55 5.00 -2.14
CA SER A 96 12.71 5.83 -1.29
C SER A 96 11.24 5.66 -1.70
N PRO A 97 10.28 5.45 -0.77
CA PRO A 97 8.85 5.45 -1.11
C PRO A 97 8.39 6.79 -1.73
N PRO A 98 7.30 6.80 -2.51
CA PRO A 98 6.69 8.04 -2.99
C PRO A 98 6.43 9.00 -1.83
N ARG A 99 6.81 10.27 -1.97
CA ARG A 99 6.61 11.29 -0.93
C ARG A 99 5.14 11.68 -0.83
N LEU A 100 4.36 10.80 -0.21
CA LEU A 100 2.98 11.05 0.17
C LEU A 100 2.92 11.80 1.48
N ARG A 101 2.73 13.12 1.42
CA ARG A 101 2.05 13.83 2.50
C ARG A 101 0.59 13.36 2.48
N GLY A 102 0.25 12.47 3.43
CA GLY A 102 -1.14 12.13 3.71
C GLY A 102 -1.91 13.39 4.15
N PRO A 103 -3.25 13.41 4.02
CA PRO A 103 -4.04 14.49 4.61
C PRO A 103 -3.72 14.54 6.11
N ARG A 104 -3.20 15.69 6.58
CA ARG A 104 -2.93 15.94 7.99
C ARG A 104 -4.24 15.75 8.75
N ILE A 105 -4.44 14.59 9.37
CA ILE A 105 -5.48 14.42 10.39
C ILE A 105 -5.04 15.33 11.54
N LYS A 106 -5.69 16.49 11.69
CA LYS A 106 -5.59 17.26 12.94
C LYS A 106 -6.11 16.32 14.03
N LYS A 107 -5.22 15.89 14.91
CA LYS A 107 -5.57 15.14 16.13
C LYS A 107 -6.47 16.09 16.94
N GLY A 108 -7.79 15.91 16.84
CA GLY A 108 -8.73 16.62 17.70
C GLY A 108 -8.45 16.15 19.13
N LEU A 109 -7.88 17.04 19.95
CA LEU A 109 -7.70 16.79 21.38
C LEU A 109 -9.06 16.45 22.00
N PRO A 110 -9.14 15.45 22.89
CA PRO A 110 -10.39 15.18 23.60
C PRO A 110 -10.76 16.43 24.41
N ARG A 111 -12.02 16.85 24.30
CA ARG A 111 -12.56 17.88 25.19
C ARG A 111 -12.64 17.29 26.60
N PRO A 112 -12.23 18.04 27.64
CA PRO A 112 -12.49 17.62 29.01
C PRO A 112 -14.01 17.49 29.21
N VAL A 113 -14.41 16.37 29.80
CA VAL A 113 -15.75 16.22 30.37
C VAL A 113 -15.78 17.03 31.67
N THR A 114 -16.83 17.83 31.82
CA THR A 114 -17.16 18.56 33.05
C THR A 114 -17.43 17.58 34.20
#